data_AF-A0A9R0Z1I9-F1
#
_entry.id   AF-A0A9R0Z1I9-F1
#
_cell.length_a   1.000
_cell.length_b   1.000
_cell.length_c   1.000
_cell.angle_alpha   90.00
_cell.angle_beta   90.00
_cell.angle_gamma   90.00
#
_symmetry.space_group_name_H-M   'P 1'
#
loop_
_entity.id
_entity.type
_entity.pdbx_description
1 polymer ?
#
loop_
_entity_poly.entity_id
_entity_poly.type
_entity_poly.pdbx_seq_one_letter_code
_entity_poly.pdbx_strand_id
1 'polypeptide(L)'
;MGTEEMEAVILAGVLRRAGADVTLASVEDGLEIEASYGTRIIADKPIAACADQVFDLVAVPGGMPGSVRLRDNEILQRIMVRQAEEKRLYGAICAAPAVVLMPWGLHKGRKITCHPSFIGDLPTFRAVESNVQVSGELTTSRGPGTAFQFALSFVEQLFGPHAVEDVDSTLIDAALERSTEVNRVEWPFDHKPQVLIPIANGSEEMEIIMLVDILRRANINVVLASVDESTNIVGSQRMKIVADKCILDASDSKYDLIIIPKLGFYRV
;
A
#
# COMPACT_ATOMS: atom_id res chain seq x y z
N MET A 1 -9.23 8.53 4.53
CA MET A 1 -8.30 8.81 5.64
C MET A 1 -8.01 7.54 6.45
N GLY A 2 -6.74 7.29 6.77
CA GLY A 2 -6.32 6.19 7.65
C GLY A 2 -6.28 4.80 7.00
N THR A 3 -6.17 4.74 5.67
CA THR A 3 -5.76 3.52 4.96
C THR A 3 -4.28 3.25 5.26
N GLU A 4 -3.85 2.00 5.19
CA GLU A 4 -2.42 1.66 5.31
C GLU A 4 -1.72 1.98 3.97
N GLU A 5 -0.74 2.89 3.99
CA GLU A 5 -0.07 3.38 2.77
C GLU A 5 0.81 2.35 2.06
N MET A 6 1.57 1.52 2.80
CA MET A 6 2.43 0.50 2.20
C MET A 6 1.59 -0.54 1.46
N GLU A 7 0.51 -1.03 2.07
CA GLU A 7 -0.41 -2.00 1.49
C GLU A 7 -1.03 -1.49 0.19
N ALA A 8 -1.53 -0.24 0.19
CA ALA A 8 -2.14 0.36 -1.00
C ALA A 8 -1.10 0.59 -2.12
N VAL A 9 0.08 1.10 -1.78
CA VAL A 9 1.11 1.49 -2.76
C VAL A 9 1.82 0.26 -3.32
N ILE A 10 2.13 -0.74 -2.48
CA ILE A 10 2.74 -1.99 -2.93
C ILE A 10 1.77 -2.76 -3.83
N LEU A 11 0.48 -2.87 -3.45
CA LEU A 11 -0.52 -3.52 -4.31
C LEU A 11 -0.58 -2.86 -5.69
N ALA A 12 -0.74 -1.54 -5.75
CA ALA A 12 -0.82 -0.83 -7.02
C ALA A 12 0.48 -0.92 -7.82
N GLY A 13 1.63 -0.73 -7.16
CA GLY A 13 2.94 -0.71 -7.80
C GLY A 13 3.36 -2.07 -8.35
N VAL A 14 3.09 -3.16 -7.65
CA VAL A 14 3.40 -4.54 -8.10
C VAL A 14 2.48 -4.94 -9.25
N LEU A 15 1.18 -4.70 -9.13
CA LEU A 15 0.22 -5.04 -10.19
C LEU A 15 0.49 -4.25 -11.48
N ARG A 16 0.82 -2.95 -11.38
CA ARG A 16 1.18 -2.13 -12.55
C ARG A 16 2.47 -2.62 -13.23
N ARG A 17 3.47 -3.07 -12.45
CA ARG A 17 4.70 -3.69 -12.98
C ARG A 17 4.43 -4.99 -13.73
N ALA A 18 3.46 -5.78 -13.26
CA ALA A 18 3.00 -6.98 -13.95
C ALA A 18 2.18 -6.67 -15.23
N GLY A 19 1.89 -5.40 -15.52
CA GLY A 19 1.14 -4.97 -16.69
C GLY A 19 -0.37 -4.81 -16.46
N ALA A 20 -0.86 -4.91 -15.22
CA ALA A 20 -2.26 -4.65 -14.92
C ALA A 20 -2.58 -3.14 -15.02
N ASP A 21 -3.76 -2.81 -15.57
CA ASP A 21 -4.30 -1.47 -15.42
C ASP A 21 -4.98 -1.32 -14.06
N VAL A 22 -4.38 -0.53 -13.18
CA VAL A 22 -4.82 -0.37 -11.79
C VAL A 22 -5.43 1.00 -11.59
N THR A 23 -6.70 1.01 -11.13
CA THR A 23 -7.40 2.21 -10.66
C THR A 23 -7.36 2.26 -9.13
N LEU A 24 -6.82 3.33 -8.56
CA LEU A 24 -7.00 3.66 -7.15
C LEU A 24 -8.28 4.47 -6.96
N ALA A 25 -9.23 3.95 -6.17
CA ALA A 25 -10.53 4.58 -5.94
C ALA A 25 -10.64 5.13 -4.51
N SER A 26 -11.03 6.38 -4.37
CA SER A 26 -11.31 7.00 -3.06
C SER A 26 -12.75 6.77 -2.64
N VAL A 27 -12.97 6.33 -1.40
CA VAL A 27 -14.29 6.30 -0.75
C VAL A 27 -14.62 7.58 0.01
N GLU A 28 -13.70 8.54 0.05
CA GLU A 28 -13.89 9.86 0.65
C GLU A 28 -14.48 10.83 -0.38
N ASP A 29 -14.91 12.01 0.07
CA ASP A 29 -15.42 13.09 -0.79
C ASP A 29 -14.34 13.62 -1.77
N GLY A 30 -13.08 13.58 -1.34
CA GLY A 30 -11.92 14.03 -2.11
C GLY A 30 -11.08 12.89 -2.68
N LEU A 31 -10.19 13.24 -3.61
CA LEU A 31 -9.19 12.30 -4.16
C LEU A 31 -7.89 12.28 -3.35
N GLU A 32 -7.56 13.35 -2.64
CA GLU A 32 -6.40 13.38 -1.74
C GLU A 32 -6.75 12.67 -0.42
N ILE A 33 -5.94 11.68 -0.06
CA ILE A 33 -6.14 10.83 1.10
C ILE A 33 -4.90 10.89 1.97
N GLU A 34 -5.08 11.34 3.21
CA GLU A 34 -4.10 11.15 4.26
C GLU A 34 -4.18 9.70 4.79
N ALA A 35 -3.09 8.96 4.62
CA ALA A 35 -2.91 7.59 5.07
C ALA A 35 -2.59 7.52 6.57
N SER A 36 -2.38 6.31 7.10
CA SER A 36 -2.27 6.06 8.54
C SER A 36 -1.06 6.74 9.18
N TYR A 37 0.05 6.84 8.44
CA TYR A 37 1.29 7.48 8.92
C TYR A 37 1.56 8.81 8.19
N GLY A 38 0.48 9.52 7.85
CA GLY A 38 0.52 10.91 7.39
C GLY A 38 1.00 11.09 5.95
N THR A 39 1.21 10.00 5.20
CA THR A 39 1.50 10.14 3.78
C THR A 39 0.23 10.54 3.04
N ARG A 40 0.33 11.48 2.09
CA ARG A 40 -0.81 11.93 1.31
C ARG A 40 -0.73 11.37 -0.11
N ILE A 41 -1.74 10.61 -0.49
CA ILE A 41 -1.84 9.93 -1.79
C ILE A 41 -3.07 10.49 -2.53
N ILE A 42 -2.96 10.70 -3.84
CA ILE A 42 -4.11 11.13 -4.67
C ILE A 42 -4.66 9.94 -5.44
N ALA A 43 -5.89 9.55 -5.16
CA ALA A 43 -6.63 8.54 -5.89
C ALA A 43 -6.85 8.93 -7.37
N ASP A 44 -7.14 7.94 -8.21
CA ASP A 44 -7.42 8.14 -9.64
C ASP A 44 -8.84 8.63 -9.88
N LYS A 45 -9.80 8.06 -9.14
CA LYS A 45 -11.22 8.35 -9.31
C LYS A 45 -11.95 8.28 -7.97
N PRO A 46 -13.09 8.97 -7.81
CA PRO A 46 -14.00 8.69 -6.71
C PRO A 46 -14.64 7.31 -6.92
N ILE A 47 -14.95 6.60 -5.84
CA ILE A 47 -15.54 5.25 -5.89
C ILE A 47 -16.86 5.22 -6.66
N ALA A 48 -17.62 6.33 -6.65
CA ALA A 48 -18.84 6.49 -7.41
C ALA A 48 -18.64 6.30 -8.93
N ALA A 49 -17.48 6.72 -9.47
CA ALA A 49 -17.16 6.54 -10.88
C ALA A 49 -16.85 5.07 -11.24
N CYS A 50 -16.60 4.22 -10.24
CA CYS A 50 -16.31 2.78 -10.39
C CYS A 50 -17.55 1.90 -10.22
N ALA A 51 -18.70 2.46 -9.82
CA ALA A 51 -19.93 1.74 -9.48
C ALA A 51 -20.37 0.70 -10.53
N ASP A 52 -20.30 1.07 -11.80
CA ASP A 52 -20.77 0.26 -12.93
C ASP A 52 -19.63 -0.36 -13.74
N GLN A 53 -18.39 -0.20 -13.28
CA GLN A 53 -17.23 -0.81 -13.92
C GLN A 53 -17.07 -2.27 -13.46
N VAL A 54 -16.59 -3.09 -14.38
CA VAL A 54 -16.24 -4.49 -14.13
C VAL A 54 -14.72 -4.56 -13.98
N PHE A 55 -14.25 -5.21 -12.92
CA PHE A 55 -12.84 -5.39 -12.63
C PHE A 55 -12.50 -6.88 -12.59
N ASP A 56 -11.29 -7.25 -12.99
CA ASP A 56 -10.82 -8.63 -12.84
C ASP A 56 -10.41 -8.94 -11.38
N LEU A 57 -9.99 -7.90 -10.66
CA LEU A 57 -9.61 -7.92 -9.26
C LEU A 57 -10.11 -6.66 -8.53
N VAL A 58 -10.69 -6.84 -7.33
CA VAL A 58 -10.88 -5.74 -6.38
C VAL A 58 -10.20 -6.10 -5.05
N ALA A 59 -9.18 -5.34 -4.68
CA ALA A 59 -8.39 -5.55 -3.46
C ALA A 59 -8.55 -4.37 -2.48
N VAL A 60 -8.70 -4.69 -1.20
CA VAL A 60 -8.99 -3.72 -0.14
C VAL A 60 -7.81 -3.64 0.84
N PRO A 61 -7.11 -2.49 0.94
CA PRO A 61 -6.08 -2.28 1.94
C PRO A 61 -6.69 -2.19 3.34
N GLY A 62 -5.88 -2.42 4.37
CA GLY A 62 -6.26 -2.26 5.75
C GLY A 62 -6.02 -0.85 6.27
N GLY A 63 -5.49 -0.77 7.50
CA GLY A 63 -5.34 0.47 8.24
C GLY A 63 -6.60 0.87 9.00
N MET A 64 -6.41 1.63 10.07
CA MET A 64 -7.48 2.14 10.92
C MET A 64 -7.29 3.64 11.12
N PRO A 65 -8.36 4.47 11.01
CA PRO A 65 -9.75 4.08 10.84
C PRO A 65 -10.17 3.82 9.37
N GLY A 66 -9.24 3.68 8.43
CA GLY A 66 -9.54 3.49 7.00
C GLY A 66 -10.45 2.30 6.69
N SER A 67 -10.20 1.14 7.30
CA SER A 67 -11.04 -0.05 7.11
C SER A 67 -12.50 0.16 7.53
N VAL A 68 -12.75 0.99 8.54
CA VAL A 68 -14.13 1.35 8.96
C VAL A 68 -14.82 2.18 7.88
N ARG A 69 -14.12 3.17 7.31
CA ARG A 69 -14.66 3.98 6.21
C ARG A 69 -14.94 3.16 4.96
N LEU A 70 -14.06 2.21 4.66
CA LEU A 70 -14.26 1.26 3.55
C LEU A 70 -15.49 0.38 3.78
N ARG A 71 -15.67 -0.15 5.01
CA ARG A 71 -16.85 -0.95 5.39
C ARG A 71 -18.16 -0.19 5.27
N ASP A 72 -18.15 1.09 5.63
CA ASP A 72 -19.37 1.92 5.69
C ASP A 72 -19.75 2.53 4.33
N ASN A 73 -18.96 2.30 3.28
CA ASN A 73 -19.25 2.77 1.93
C ASN A 73 -20.11 1.76 1.14
N GLU A 74 -21.38 2.10 0.90
CA GLU A 74 -22.35 1.23 0.22
C GLU A 74 -21.97 0.92 -1.25
N ILE A 75 -21.29 1.85 -1.93
CA ILE A 75 -20.87 1.65 -3.32
C ILE A 75 -19.77 0.58 -3.38
N LEU A 76 -18.78 0.66 -2.49
CA LEU A 76 -17.73 -0.35 -2.38
C LEU A 76 -18.31 -1.71 -1.99
N GLN A 77 -19.24 -1.74 -1.03
CA GLN A 77 -19.94 -2.98 -0.67
C GLN A 77 -20.60 -3.62 -1.90
N ARG A 78 -21.33 -2.84 -2.70
CA ARG A 78 -21.99 -3.34 -3.91
C ARG A 78 -21.00 -3.87 -4.94
N ILE A 79 -19.89 -3.17 -5.17
CA ILE A 79 -18.82 -3.62 -6.09
C ILE A 79 -18.25 -4.97 -5.61
N MET A 80 -17.96 -5.11 -4.32
CA MET A 80 -17.34 -6.31 -3.75
C MET A 80 -18.29 -7.51 -3.69
N VAL A 81 -19.57 -7.29 -3.39
CA VAL A 81 -20.61 -8.33 -3.47
C VAL A 81 -20.75 -8.81 -4.91
N ARG A 82 -20.83 -7.89 -5.89
CA ARG A 82 -20.89 -8.25 -7.30
C ARG A 82 -19.66 -9.06 -7.75
N GLN A 83 -18.45 -8.67 -7.34
CA GLN A 83 -17.23 -9.44 -7.62
C GLN A 83 -17.35 -10.90 -7.16
N ALA A 84 -17.80 -11.10 -5.92
CA ALA A 84 -17.92 -12.43 -5.34
C ALA A 84 -19.02 -13.26 -6.03
N GLU A 85 -20.17 -12.66 -6.36
CA GLU A 85 -21.27 -13.31 -7.08
C GLU A 85 -20.87 -13.72 -8.50
N GLU A 86 -20.10 -12.88 -9.18
CA GLU A 86 -19.57 -13.16 -10.53
C GLU A 86 -18.35 -14.09 -10.53
N LYS A 87 -17.90 -14.56 -9.36
CA LYS A 87 -16.70 -15.41 -9.20
C LYS A 87 -15.43 -14.78 -9.79
N ARG A 88 -15.28 -13.48 -9.61
CA ARG A 88 -14.07 -12.73 -9.97
C ARG A 88 -13.19 -12.53 -8.74
N LEU A 89 -11.91 -12.24 -8.93
CA LEU A 89 -10.94 -12.19 -7.84
C LEU A 89 -11.21 -11.01 -6.90
N TYR A 90 -11.10 -11.25 -5.60
CA TYR A 90 -11.15 -10.17 -4.62
C TYR A 90 -10.25 -10.48 -3.44
N GLY A 91 -9.88 -9.45 -2.70
CA GLY A 91 -9.11 -9.67 -1.49
C GLY A 91 -9.05 -8.52 -0.54
N ALA A 92 -8.53 -8.82 0.64
CA ALA A 92 -8.34 -7.86 1.70
C ALA A 92 -7.11 -8.19 2.52
N ILE A 93 -6.43 -7.16 3.02
CA ILE A 93 -5.21 -7.31 3.82
C ILE A 93 -5.37 -6.62 5.18
N CYS A 94 -4.63 -7.11 6.16
CA CYS A 94 -4.50 -6.48 7.47
C CYS A 94 -5.82 -6.49 8.26
N ALA A 95 -6.37 -5.32 8.60
CA ALA A 95 -7.64 -5.21 9.32
C ALA A 95 -8.86 -5.47 8.41
N ALA A 96 -8.73 -5.28 7.10
CA ALA A 96 -9.86 -5.32 6.18
C ALA A 96 -10.58 -6.68 6.09
N PRO A 97 -9.92 -7.87 6.19
CA PRO A 97 -10.65 -9.13 6.26
C PRO A 97 -11.66 -9.21 7.41
N ALA A 98 -11.27 -8.74 8.61
CA ALA A 98 -12.14 -8.75 9.79
C ALA A 98 -13.15 -7.60 9.78
N VAL A 99 -12.72 -6.39 9.37
CA VAL A 99 -13.53 -5.18 9.48
C VAL A 99 -14.46 -4.98 8.28
N VAL A 100 -14.05 -5.41 7.08
CA VAL A 100 -14.76 -5.16 5.82
C VAL A 100 -15.44 -6.43 5.29
N LEU A 101 -14.68 -7.51 5.08
CA LEU A 101 -15.23 -8.73 4.46
C LEU A 101 -16.21 -9.47 5.37
N MET A 102 -16.00 -9.44 6.69
CA MET A 102 -16.88 -10.16 7.61
C MET A 102 -18.30 -9.59 7.69
N PRO A 103 -18.50 -8.27 7.93
CA PRO A 103 -19.85 -7.69 7.95
C PRO A 103 -20.61 -7.89 6.64
N TRP A 104 -19.91 -7.91 5.50
CA TRP A 104 -20.52 -8.15 4.19
C TRP A 104 -20.74 -9.63 3.87
N GLY A 105 -20.27 -10.55 4.72
CA GLY A 105 -20.43 -11.99 4.52
C GLY A 105 -19.55 -12.60 3.42
N LEU A 106 -18.58 -11.84 2.90
CA LEU A 106 -17.71 -12.26 1.78
C LEU A 106 -16.67 -13.33 2.18
N HIS A 107 -16.51 -13.60 3.48
CA HIS A 107 -15.65 -14.66 4.00
C HIS A 107 -16.32 -16.05 4.09
N LYS A 108 -17.63 -16.15 3.84
CA LYS A 108 -18.40 -17.37 4.12
C LYS A 108 -17.89 -18.56 3.30
N GLY A 109 -17.65 -19.68 3.98
CA GLY A 109 -17.17 -20.91 3.34
C GLY A 109 -15.69 -20.89 2.92
N ARG A 110 -14.95 -19.82 3.24
CA ARG A 110 -13.52 -19.67 2.90
C ARG A 110 -12.64 -19.73 4.13
N LYS A 111 -11.39 -20.18 3.97
CA LYS A 111 -10.34 -19.97 4.97
C LYS A 111 -9.72 -18.60 4.73
N ILE A 112 -9.49 -17.84 5.80
CA ILE A 112 -8.98 -16.47 5.73
C ILE A 112 -7.93 -16.21 6.81
N THR A 113 -7.01 -15.31 6.51
CA THR A 113 -6.04 -14.73 7.45
C THR A 113 -6.31 -13.23 7.57
N CYS A 114 -5.78 -12.59 8.61
CA CYS A 114 -5.84 -11.14 8.78
C CYS A 114 -4.72 -10.68 9.71
N HIS A 115 -4.70 -9.39 10.05
CA HIS A 115 -3.76 -8.85 11.01
C HIS A 115 -3.84 -9.58 12.36
N PRO A 116 -2.70 -9.88 13.02
CA PRO A 116 -2.69 -10.59 14.30
C PRO A 116 -3.64 -9.99 15.35
N SER A 117 -3.73 -8.66 15.42
CA SER A 117 -4.62 -7.98 16.37
C SER A 117 -6.12 -8.17 16.09
N PHE A 118 -6.49 -8.63 14.90
CA PHE A 118 -7.89 -8.85 14.48
C PHE A 118 -8.21 -10.35 14.27
N ILE A 119 -7.21 -11.24 14.41
CA ILE A 119 -7.40 -12.69 14.17
C ILE A 119 -8.45 -13.29 15.10
N GLY A 120 -8.55 -12.75 16.33
CA GLY A 120 -9.54 -13.16 17.34
C GLY A 120 -10.99 -12.82 16.97
N ASP A 121 -11.19 -11.88 16.05
CA ASP A 121 -12.53 -11.52 15.55
C ASP A 121 -13.02 -12.53 14.50
N LEU A 122 -12.11 -13.29 13.88
CA LEU A 122 -12.45 -14.26 12.84
C LEU A 122 -13.08 -15.54 13.42
N PRO A 123 -14.00 -16.22 12.69
CA PRO A 123 -14.50 -17.52 13.09
C PRO A 123 -13.37 -18.54 13.22
N THR A 124 -13.21 -19.15 14.39
CA THR A 124 -12.06 -20.02 14.73
C THR A 124 -11.78 -21.12 13.71
N PHE A 125 -12.81 -21.72 13.10
CA PHE A 125 -12.66 -22.80 12.12
C PHE A 125 -12.29 -22.33 10.70
N ARG A 126 -12.31 -21.01 10.44
CA ARG A 126 -11.92 -20.38 9.17
C ARG A 126 -10.62 -19.60 9.26
N ALA A 127 -10.26 -19.15 10.45
CA ALA A 127 -9.03 -18.41 10.71
C ALA A 127 -7.80 -19.31 10.51
N VAL A 128 -6.82 -18.81 9.76
CA VAL A 128 -5.52 -19.46 9.57
C VAL A 128 -4.40 -18.44 9.73
N GLU A 129 -3.20 -18.92 10.07
CA GLU A 129 -2.06 -18.05 10.38
C GLU A 129 -1.09 -17.85 9.21
N SER A 130 -1.41 -18.35 8.01
CA SER A 130 -0.61 -18.13 6.81
C SER A 130 -0.47 -16.63 6.50
N ASN A 131 0.69 -16.23 5.96
CA ASN A 131 0.96 -14.85 5.53
C ASN A 131 -0.01 -14.37 4.46
N VAL A 132 -0.30 -15.26 3.51
CA VAL A 132 -1.28 -15.09 2.45
C VAL A 132 -2.14 -16.35 2.43
N GLN A 133 -3.45 -16.18 2.40
CA GLN A 133 -4.41 -17.27 2.27
C GLN A 133 -5.26 -17.07 1.02
N VAL A 134 -5.03 -17.92 0.02
CA VAL A 134 -5.89 -18.05 -1.17
C VAL A 134 -6.98 -19.08 -0.87
N SER A 135 -8.24 -18.74 -1.11
CA SER A 135 -9.39 -19.64 -0.91
C SER A 135 -10.45 -19.39 -1.99
N GLY A 136 -10.30 -20.09 -3.11
CA GLY A 136 -11.09 -19.81 -4.31
C GLY A 136 -10.72 -18.44 -4.87
N GLU A 137 -11.73 -17.59 -5.13
CA GLU A 137 -11.55 -16.24 -5.68
C GLU A 137 -11.14 -15.21 -4.61
N LEU A 138 -11.18 -15.59 -3.32
CA LEU A 138 -10.79 -14.73 -2.21
C LEU A 138 -9.32 -14.97 -1.84
N THR A 139 -8.51 -13.91 -1.85
CA THR A 139 -7.18 -13.91 -1.24
C THR A 139 -7.13 -12.94 -0.06
N THR A 140 -6.55 -13.35 1.07
CA THR A 140 -6.37 -12.51 2.27
C THR A 140 -4.93 -12.49 2.75
N SER A 141 -4.51 -11.43 3.45
CA SER A 141 -3.14 -11.32 3.98
C SER A 141 -3.07 -10.56 5.32
N ARG A 142 -1.93 -10.69 6.02
CA ARG A 142 -1.80 -10.31 7.44
C ARG A 142 -1.48 -8.83 7.70
N GLY A 143 -0.74 -8.14 6.85
CA GLY A 143 -0.33 -6.77 7.17
C GLY A 143 0.70 -6.22 6.20
N PRO A 144 1.26 -5.03 6.49
CA PRO A 144 2.13 -4.39 5.52
C PRO A 144 3.41 -5.19 5.23
N GLY A 145 3.92 -5.94 6.21
CA GLY A 145 5.06 -6.85 6.01
C GLY A 145 4.79 -8.03 5.07
N THR A 146 3.52 -8.33 4.74
CA THR A 146 3.12 -9.37 3.79
C THR A 146 2.52 -8.79 2.50
N ALA A 147 2.56 -7.47 2.31
CA ALA A 147 1.92 -6.79 1.18
C ALA A 147 2.52 -7.21 -0.18
N PHE A 148 3.84 -7.41 -0.27
CA PHE A 148 4.46 -7.91 -1.49
C PHE A 148 4.01 -9.35 -1.82
N GLN A 149 4.01 -10.26 -0.85
CA GLN A 149 3.52 -11.63 -1.03
C GLN A 149 2.05 -11.64 -1.46
N PHE A 150 1.25 -10.74 -0.90
CA PHE A 150 -0.15 -10.58 -1.26
C PHE A 150 -0.33 -10.09 -2.70
N ALA A 151 0.43 -9.07 -3.12
CA ALA A 151 0.37 -8.54 -4.47
C ALA A 151 0.88 -9.55 -5.51
N LEU A 152 2.00 -10.23 -5.24
CA LEU A 152 2.55 -11.28 -6.12
C LEU A 152 1.59 -12.47 -6.26
N SER A 153 0.84 -12.82 -5.20
CA SER A 153 -0.20 -13.85 -5.29
C SER A 153 -1.31 -13.46 -6.29
N PHE A 154 -1.63 -12.17 -6.44
CA PHE A 154 -2.55 -11.73 -7.49
C PHE A 154 -1.91 -11.66 -8.87
N VAL A 155 -0.62 -11.32 -8.97
CA VAL A 155 0.11 -11.41 -10.24
C VAL A 155 0.05 -12.84 -10.78
N GLU A 156 0.29 -13.84 -9.92
CA GLU A 156 0.18 -15.25 -10.28
C GLU A 156 -1.25 -15.61 -10.73
N GLN A 157 -2.27 -15.18 -9.99
CA GLN A 157 -3.67 -15.49 -10.32
C GLN A 157 -4.17 -14.83 -11.61
N LEU A 158 -3.65 -13.64 -11.95
CA LEU A 158 -4.06 -12.87 -13.13
C LEU A 158 -3.27 -13.22 -14.39
N PHE A 159 -1.96 -13.41 -14.25
CA PHE A 159 -1.02 -13.54 -15.38
C PHE A 159 -0.33 -14.90 -15.47
N GLY A 160 -0.51 -15.76 -14.46
CA GLY A 160 0.14 -17.07 -14.37
C GLY A 160 1.50 -17.02 -13.66
N PRO A 161 2.09 -18.20 -13.36
CA PRO A 161 3.27 -18.31 -12.50
C PRO A 161 4.53 -17.66 -13.07
N HIS A 162 4.71 -17.64 -14.40
CA HIS A 162 5.90 -17.06 -15.02
C HIS A 162 5.98 -15.53 -14.87
N ALA A 163 4.84 -14.84 -14.78
CA ALA A 163 4.82 -13.38 -14.60
C ALA A 163 5.35 -12.96 -13.21
N VAL A 164 5.33 -13.87 -12.23
CA VAL A 164 5.89 -13.61 -10.90
C VAL A 164 7.40 -13.50 -10.97
N GLU A 165 8.09 -14.37 -11.71
CA GLU A 165 9.56 -14.38 -11.80
C GLU A 165 10.11 -13.05 -12.36
N ASP A 166 9.43 -12.49 -13.38
CA ASP A 166 9.80 -11.21 -14.00
C ASP A 166 9.65 -10.02 -13.04
N VAL A 167 8.62 -10.04 -12.19
CA VAL A 167 8.35 -8.96 -11.24
C VAL A 167 9.19 -9.12 -9.97
N ASP A 168 9.25 -10.34 -9.43
CA ASP A 168 9.89 -10.69 -8.16
C ASP A 168 11.41 -10.48 -8.20
N SER A 169 12.06 -10.86 -9.31
CA SER A 169 13.52 -10.69 -9.51
C SER A 169 14.00 -9.23 -9.42
N THR A 170 13.08 -8.26 -9.50
CA THR A 170 13.39 -6.83 -9.39
C THR A 170 12.98 -6.19 -8.06
N LEU A 171 12.26 -6.93 -7.20
CA LEU A 171 11.62 -6.38 -6.01
C LEU A 171 12.05 -7.06 -4.70
N ILE A 172 12.27 -8.37 -4.71
CA ILE A 172 12.59 -9.12 -3.49
C ILE A 172 13.87 -9.92 -3.72
N ASP A 173 14.90 -9.61 -2.92
CA ASP A 173 16.05 -10.50 -2.76
C ASP A 173 15.82 -11.39 -1.53
N ALA A 174 15.77 -12.71 -1.75
CA ALA A 174 15.56 -13.69 -0.68
C ALA A 174 16.73 -13.76 0.33
N ALA A 175 17.88 -13.16 0.01
CA ALA A 175 19.11 -13.17 0.82
C ALA A 175 19.41 -11.83 1.50
N LEU A 176 18.39 -11.14 2.03
CA LEU A 176 18.56 -9.87 2.75
C LEU A 176 19.32 -10.06 4.08
N GLU A 177 20.65 -9.91 4.05
CA GLU A 177 21.42 -9.60 5.24
C GLU A 177 20.94 -8.28 5.85
N ARG A 178 20.74 -8.23 7.18
CA ARG A 178 20.19 -7.03 7.86
C ARG A 178 21.01 -5.77 7.62
N SER A 179 22.33 -5.90 7.62
CA SER A 179 23.34 -4.89 7.25
C SER A 179 24.71 -5.41 7.69
N THR A 180 25.77 -5.10 6.94
CA THR A 180 27.14 -5.18 7.44
C THR A 180 27.67 -3.77 7.66
N GLU A 181 27.83 -3.37 8.93
CA GLU A 181 28.37 -2.07 9.28
C GLU A 181 29.90 -2.14 9.34
N VAL A 182 30.56 -1.52 8.37
CA VAL A 182 32.03 -1.50 8.28
C VAL A 182 32.63 -0.23 8.91
N ASN A 183 31.85 0.87 8.92
CA ASN A 183 32.25 2.15 9.49
C ASN A 183 31.17 2.66 10.43
N ARG A 184 31.36 2.46 11.74
CA ARG A 184 30.46 2.99 12.76
C ARG A 184 30.51 4.50 12.80
N VAL A 185 29.33 5.10 12.74
CA VAL A 185 29.15 6.53 12.99
C VAL A 185 28.47 6.69 14.35
N GLU A 186 29.06 7.48 15.25
CA GLU A 186 28.35 7.89 16.46
C GLU A 186 27.26 8.89 16.07
N TRP A 187 26.02 8.60 16.44
CA TRP A 187 24.90 9.51 16.19
C TRP A 187 25.05 10.74 17.09
N PRO A 188 25.36 11.93 16.55
CA PRO A 188 25.86 13.04 17.35
C PRO A 188 24.74 13.89 17.99
N PHE A 189 23.47 13.54 17.76
CA PHE A 189 22.31 14.35 18.15
C PHE A 189 21.58 13.73 19.35
N ASP A 190 21.17 14.58 20.30
CA ASP A 190 20.44 14.22 21.52
C ASP A 190 18.92 14.48 21.43
N HIS A 191 18.42 14.79 20.24
CA HIS A 191 17.01 15.06 19.97
C HIS A 191 16.37 14.04 19.02
N LYS A 192 15.04 14.13 18.87
CA LYS A 192 14.27 13.37 17.89
C LYS A 192 14.83 13.65 16.47
N PRO A 193 15.24 12.63 15.70
CA PRO A 193 15.82 12.87 14.38
C PRO A 193 14.87 13.60 13.42
N GLN A 194 15.42 14.54 12.66
CA GLN A 194 14.79 15.20 11.51
C GLN A 194 15.35 14.61 10.21
N VAL A 195 14.50 14.00 9.40
CA VAL A 195 14.88 13.36 8.14
C VAL A 195 14.27 14.12 6.98
N LEU A 196 15.08 14.42 5.96
CA LEU A 196 14.63 14.93 4.68
C LEU A 196 14.64 13.80 3.64
N ILE A 197 13.53 13.66 2.92
CA ILE A 197 13.44 12.78 1.74
C ILE A 197 13.09 13.67 0.55
N PRO A 198 14.06 14.08 -0.28
CA PRO A 198 13.77 14.78 -1.52
C PRO A 198 13.22 13.81 -2.57
N ILE A 199 12.18 14.23 -3.27
CA ILE A 199 11.48 13.43 -4.29
C ILE A 199 11.20 14.27 -5.53
N ALA A 200 11.07 13.61 -6.67
CA ALA A 200 10.76 14.23 -7.96
C ALA A 200 9.68 13.44 -8.69
N ASN A 201 9.12 14.02 -9.75
CA ASN A 201 8.37 13.23 -10.72
C ASN A 201 9.22 12.07 -11.24
N GLY A 202 8.66 10.85 -11.18
CA GLY A 202 9.31 9.60 -11.56
C GLY A 202 10.07 8.90 -10.44
N SER A 203 10.11 9.46 -9.22
CA SER A 203 10.67 8.73 -8.07
C SER A 203 9.91 7.42 -7.81
N GLU A 204 10.63 6.41 -7.31
CA GLU A 204 10.08 5.10 -6.94
C GLU A 204 9.18 5.22 -5.71
N GLU A 205 7.86 5.18 -5.93
CA GLU A 205 6.87 5.41 -4.88
C GLU A 205 6.94 4.40 -3.74
N MET A 206 7.26 3.12 -4.01
CA MET A 206 7.34 2.11 -2.96
C MET A 206 8.48 2.40 -1.99
N GLU A 207 9.65 2.82 -2.49
CA GLU A 207 10.77 3.21 -1.62
C GLU A 207 10.41 4.43 -0.78
N ILE A 208 9.79 5.45 -1.39
CA ILE A 208 9.35 6.65 -0.69
C ILE A 208 8.40 6.29 0.44
N ILE A 209 7.32 5.57 0.12
CA ILE A 209 6.25 5.28 1.07
C ILE A 209 6.74 4.36 2.19
N MET A 210 7.53 3.34 1.87
CA MET A 210 8.10 2.44 2.88
C MET A 210 9.04 3.18 3.83
N LEU A 211 9.91 4.05 3.32
CA LEU A 211 10.80 4.86 4.16
C LEU A 211 10.01 5.80 5.07
N VAL A 212 9.06 6.55 4.51
CA VAL A 212 8.23 7.49 5.27
C VAL A 212 7.44 6.75 6.36
N ASP A 213 6.76 5.66 6.01
CA ASP A 213 5.97 4.87 6.94
C ASP A 213 6.84 4.30 8.08
N ILE A 214 7.94 3.60 7.77
CA ILE A 214 8.81 2.97 8.77
C ILE A 214 9.41 4.02 9.72
N LEU A 215 9.92 5.13 9.18
CA LEU A 215 10.51 6.18 9.99
C LEU A 215 9.47 6.87 10.87
N ARG A 216 8.27 7.16 10.34
CA ARG A 216 7.20 7.78 11.15
C ARG A 216 6.66 6.82 12.22
N ARG A 217 6.60 5.51 11.96
CA ARG A 217 6.33 4.48 12.99
C ARG A 217 7.38 4.43 14.08
N ALA A 218 8.65 4.64 13.72
CA ALA A 218 9.74 4.79 14.69
C ALA A 218 9.71 6.14 15.43
N ASN A 219 8.63 6.94 15.25
CA ASN A 219 8.49 8.28 15.79
C ASN A 219 9.69 9.15 15.40
N ILE A 220 10.03 9.18 14.11
CA ILE A 220 11.01 10.10 13.51
C ILE A 220 10.24 11.20 12.75
N ASN A 221 10.74 12.43 12.79
CA ASN A 221 10.16 13.50 11.98
C ASN A 221 10.69 13.39 10.56
N VAL A 222 9.79 13.14 9.61
CA VAL A 222 10.13 12.99 8.19
C VAL A 222 9.47 14.10 7.40
N VAL A 223 10.29 14.85 6.68
CA VAL A 223 9.87 15.84 5.69
C VAL A 223 10.06 15.25 4.31
N LEU A 224 8.95 15.04 3.60
CA LEU A 224 8.95 14.68 2.20
C LEU A 224 8.94 15.97 1.36
N ALA A 225 9.99 16.24 0.59
CA ALA A 225 10.15 17.50 -0.14
C ALA A 225 10.19 17.29 -1.65
N SER A 226 9.30 17.96 -2.38
CA SER A 226 9.31 17.94 -3.85
C SER A 226 10.41 18.84 -4.39
N VAL A 227 11.27 18.31 -5.27
CA VAL A 227 12.26 19.13 -6.00
C VAL A 227 11.64 19.91 -7.16
N ASP A 228 10.41 19.59 -7.52
CA ASP A 228 9.64 20.29 -8.55
C ASP A 228 8.91 21.52 -7.98
N GLU A 229 8.35 22.36 -8.86
CA GLU A 229 7.59 23.55 -8.46
C GLU A 229 6.26 23.22 -7.74
N SER A 230 5.80 21.97 -7.86
CA SER A 230 4.55 21.45 -7.30
C SER A 230 4.85 20.43 -6.21
N THR A 231 4.05 20.45 -5.13
CA THR A 231 4.06 19.39 -4.11
C THR A 231 3.44 18.09 -4.61
N ASN A 232 2.62 18.13 -5.66
CA ASN A 232 2.06 16.94 -6.27
C ASN A 232 3.09 16.33 -7.22
N ILE A 233 3.50 15.11 -6.93
CA ILE A 233 4.41 14.31 -7.75
C ILE A 233 3.70 13.08 -8.29
N VAL A 234 4.13 12.61 -9.45
CA VAL A 234 3.74 11.32 -10.03
C VAL A 234 4.95 10.39 -9.97
N GLY A 235 4.83 9.28 -9.24
CA GLY A 235 5.85 8.24 -9.13
C GLY A 235 5.99 7.42 -10.41
N SER A 236 7.03 6.57 -10.47
CA SER A 236 7.39 5.79 -11.66
C SER A 236 6.29 4.81 -12.11
N GLN A 237 5.45 4.33 -11.19
CA GLN A 237 4.28 3.50 -11.50
C GLN A 237 2.96 4.27 -11.36
N ARG A 238 2.97 5.56 -11.73
CA ARG A 238 1.77 6.41 -11.79
C ARG A 238 1.08 6.63 -10.43
N MET A 239 1.74 6.34 -9.30
CA MET A 239 1.22 6.75 -7.99
C MET A 239 1.33 8.27 -7.84
N LYS A 240 0.25 8.94 -7.45
CA LYS A 240 0.28 10.36 -7.14
C LYS A 240 0.48 10.57 -5.65
N ILE A 241 1.53 11.27 -5.27
CA ILE A 241 1.89 11.55 -3.87
C ILE A 241 1.94 13.07 -3.69
N VAL A 242 1.51 13.55 -2.52
CA VAL A 242 1.64 14.97 -2.15
C VAL A 242 2.78 15.10 -1.15
N ALA A 243 3.87 15.74 -1.56
CA ALA A 243 4.98 16.14 -0.71
C ALA A 243 4.50 17.10 0.38
N ASP A 244 5.20 17.13 1.52
CA ASP A 244 4.89 18.04 2.62
C ASP A 244 5.12 19.51 2.22
N LYS A 245 6.15 19.76 1.39
CA LYS A 245 6.51 21.09 0.86
C LYS A 245 7.45 20.98 -0.36
N CYS A 246 7.71 22.11 -1.01
CA CYS A 246 8.73 22.20 -2.05
C CYS A 246 10.15 22.27 -1.44
N ILE A 247 11.16 21.91 -2.21
CA ILE A 247 12.55 21.78 -1.74
C ILE A 247 13.13 23.12 -1.29
N LEU A 248 12.69 24.22 -1.89
CA LEU A 248 13.10 25.58 -1.50
C LEU A 248 12.65 25.87 -0.06
N ASP A 249 11.37 25.62 0.26
CA ASP A 249 10.86 25.79 1.63
C ASP A 249 11.48 24.78 2.61
N ALA A 250 11.90 23.62 2.12
CA ALA A 250 12.59 22.62 2.94
C ALA A 250 14.02 23.04 3.28
N SER A 251 14.67 23.85 2.44
CA SER A 251 16.07 24.25 2.58
C SER A 251 16.34 25.19 3.77
N ASP A 252 15.30 25.84 4.28
CA ASP A 252 15.38 26.71 5.46
C ASP A 252 15.48 25.93 6.79
N SER A 253 15.33 24.60 6.75
CA SER A 253 15.35 23.73 7.93
C SER A 253 16.66 22.92 8.03
N LYS A 254 17.00 22.46 9.23
CA LYS A 254 18.12 21.54 9.48
C LYS A 254 17.63 20.10 9.51
N TYR A 255 18.42 19.18 8.97
CA TYR A 255 18.15 17.75 8.95
C TYR A 255 19.36 16.96 9.41
N ASP A 256 19.11 15.89 10.15
CA ASP A 256 20.11 14.97 10.68
C ASP A 256 20.45 13.87 9.69
N LEU A 257 19.50 13.56 8.79
CA LEU A 257 19.63 12.57 7.74
C LEU A 257 18.90 13.04 6.48
N ILE A 258 19.52 12.79 5.33
CA ILE A 258 18.90 12.97 4.02
C ILE A 258 18.90 11.62 3.32
N ILE A 259 17.74 11.14 2.88
CA ILE A 259 17.60 9.86 2.17
C ILE A 259 17.11 10.14 0.76
N ILE A 260 17.90 9.76 -0.24
CA ILE A 260 17.54 9.96 -1.66
C ILE A 260 16.95 8.65 -2.19
N PRO A 261 15.63 8.57 -2.42
CA PRO A 261 15.00 7.41 -3.02
C PRO A 261 15.38 7.31 -4.50
N LYS A 262 15.28 6.11 -5.05
CA LYS A 262 15.56 5.85 -6.46
C LYS A 262 14.64 6.65 -7.38
N LEU A 263 15.19 7.09 -8.51
CA LEU A 263 14.41 7.52 -9.67
C LEU A 263 14.09 6.31 -10.54
N GLY A 264 12.80 6.09 -10.80
CA GLY A 264 12.35 5.05 -11.72
C GLY A 264 12.62 5.44 -13.17
N PHE A 265 12.83 4.44 -14.02
CA PHE A 265 12.98 4.67 -15.45
C PHE A 265 11.59 4.88 -16.08
N TYR A 266 11.32 6.08 -16.60
CA TYR A 266 10.18 6.28 -17.51
C TYR A 266 10.42 5.46 -18.78
N ARG A 267 9.56 4.48 -19.04
CA ARG A 267 9.36 4.02 -20.42
C ARG A 267 8.44 5.04 -21.09
N VAL A 268 9.05 5.93 -21.87
CA VAL A 268 8.35 6.85 -22.79
C VAL A 268 7.71 6.04 -23.90
#